data_AF-A0A6B2T4I4-F1
#
_entry.id   AF-A0A6B2T4I4-F1
#
_cell.length_a   1.000
_cell.length_b   1.000
_cell.length_c   1.000
_cell.angle_alpha   90.00
_cell.angle_beta   90.00
_cell.angle_gamma   90.00
#
_symmetry.space_group_name_H-M   'P 1'
#
loop_
_entity.id
_entity.type
_entity.pdbx_description
1 polymer ?
#
loop_
_entity_poly.entity_id
_entity_poly.type
_entity_poly.pdbx_seq_one_letter_code
_entity_poly.pdbx_strand_id
1 'polypeptide(L)'
;WTRFGGELRAVVDNRRLAVLSGIDADRVAAAGWAFGSFTAGLTGVLLAPYVRLDPYGMPLLVMEVVAVAVVAGMRSLPIAVAAALCLGVAQSQLTRLHPGGLPEQLLQTAGANLFVIALLVAALFLPGIGSKDALPRTATARVPTPPGAWTVAAVLFLIPLGFAGSDLTTAVQVPALAVILLSLVVVTGRGGQISLGQAAYAGLGALFTALLTAGRFPGLPELPHLPALAVAVLLVAPLGLLTGWPAISRHGLALALATFAVGVGVSRFVFTQPYATSGLTLGRPAGFTSDRTYYVLELALLTASLLLVVALRRGRTGRALAAMRDHEA
;
A
#
# COMPACT_ATOMS: atom_id res chain seq x y z
N TRP A 1 -23.20 -6.78 27.06
CA TRP A 1 -22.53 -5.47 27.06
C TRP A 1 -21.65 -5.40 28.30
N THR A 2 -20.33 -5.30 28.13
CA THR A 2 -19.39 -5.14 29.25
C THR A 2 -19.06 -3.66 29.43
N ARG A 3 -18.68 -3.26 30.66
CA ARG A 3 -18.26 -1.88 30.97
C ARG A 3 -17.12 -1.43 30.05
N PHE A 4 -16.11 -2.28 29.89
CA PHE A 4 -14.99 -2.06 28.97
C PHE A 4 -15.45 -1.87 27.52
N GLY A 5 -16.41 -2.67 27.03
CA GLY A 5 -16.93 -2.53 25.67
C GLY A 5 -17.74 -1.25 25.45
N GLY A 6 -18.34 -0.69 26.51
CA GLY A 6 -18.99 0.61 26.49
C GLY A 6 -17.97 1.76 26.44
N GLU A 7 -16.95 1.70 27.30
CA GLU A 7 -15.85 2.68 27.33
C GLU A 7 -15.07 2.70 25.99
N LEU A 8 -14.81 1.54 25.40
CA LEU A 8 -14.13 1.42 24.10
C LEU A 8 -14.93 2.09 22.98
N ARG A 9 -16.26 1.89 22.92
CA ARG A 9 -17.11 2.56 21.91
C ARG A 9 -17.15 4.07 22.13
N ALA A 10 -17.25 4.52 23.38
CA ALA A 10 -17.23 5.95 23.69
C ALA A 10 -15.92 6.62 23.22
N VAL A 11 -14.78 5.95 23.41
CA VAL A 11 -13.47 6.42 22.92
C VAL A 11 -13.40 6.44 21.39
N VAL A 12 -13.95 5.43 20.72
CA VAL A 12 -14.00 5.35 19.24
C VAL A 12 -14.91 6.42 18.65
N ASP A 13 -16.09 6.63 19.23
CA ASP A 13 -17.07 7.61 18.74
C ASP A 13 -16.56 9.05 18.93
N ASN A 14 -16.08 9.38 20.14
CA ASN A 14 -15.50 10.70 20.42
C ASN A 14 -14.54 10.65 21.60
N ARG A 15 -13.25 10.45 21.30
CA ARG A 15 -12.17 10.43 22.30
C ARG A 15 -12.17 11.65 23.22
N ARG A 16 -12.43 12.86 22.70
CA ARG A 16 -12.42 14.08 23.54
C ARG A 16 -13.57 14.06 24.54
N LEU A 17 -14.77 13.68 24.10
CA LEU A 17 -15.93 13.58 24.97
C LEU A 17 -15.78 12.46 26.01
N ALA A 18 -15.17 11.33 25.63
CA ALA A 18 -14.87 10.23 26.54
C ALA A 18 -13.92 10.67 27.67
N VAL A 19 -12.86 11.41 27.33
CA VAL A 19 -11.92 11.97 28.33
C VAL A 19 -12.63 12.97 29.25
N LEU A 20 -13.49 13.84 28.71
CA LEU A 20 -14.30 14.76 29.53
C LEU A 20 -15.28 14.03 30.46
N SER A 21 -15.73 12.84 30.06
CA SER A 21 -16.59 11.97 30.87
C SER A 21 -15.81 11.15 31.92
N GLY A 22 -14.50 11.38 32.07
CA GLY A 22 -13.64 10.70 33.03
C GLY A 22 -13.10 9.35 32.57
N ILE A 23 -13.24 8.99 31.29
CA ILE A 23 -12.67 7.77 30.73
C ILE A 23 -11.20 8.02 30.36
N ASP A 24 -10.29 7.23 30.92
CA ASP A 24 -8.88 7.22 30.52
C ASP A 24 -8.73 6.56 29.14
N ALA A 25 -8.89 7.37 28.09
CA ALA A 25 -8.86 6.90 26.71
C ALA A 25 -7.54 6.23 26.34
N ASP A 26 -6.42 6.62 26.97
CA ASP A 26 -5.11 6.04 26.69
C ASP A 26 -5.03 4.61 27.22
N ARG A 27 -5.51 4.36 28.44
CA ARG A 27 -5.60 2.99 28.98
C ARG A 27 -6.56 2.12 28.20
N VAL A 28 -7.73 2.64 27.85
CA VAL A 28 -8.75 1.88 27.09
C VAL A 28 -8.22 1.52 25.70
N ALA A 29 -7.58 2.47 25.01
CA ALA A 29 -6.94 2.22 23.72
C ALA A 29 -5.76 1.25 23.82
N ALA A 30 -4.92 1.39 24.85
CA ALA A 30 -3.79 0.49 25.09
C ALA A 30 -4.24 -0.95 25.36
N ALA A 31 -5.30 -1.13 26.16
CA ALA A 31 -5.89 -2.45 26.41
C ALA A 31 -6.47 -3.08 25.13
N GLY A 32 -7.17 -2.28 24.31
CA GLY A 32 -7.65 -2.72 23.00
C GLY A 32 -6.51 -3.12 22.07
N TRP A 33 -5.44 -2.32 22.02
CA TRP A 33 -4.23 -2.61 21.25
C TRP A 33 -3.55 -3.89 21.72
N ALA A 34 -3.35 -4.05 23.04
CA ALA A 34 -2.73 -5.23 23.62
C ALA A 34 -3.52 -6.50 23.31
N PHE A 35 -4.85 -6.45 23.43
CA PHE A 35 -5.71 -7.58 23.09
C PHE A 35 -5.67 -7.94 21.60
N GLY A 36 -5.66 -6.93 20.71
CA GLY A 36 -5.51 -7.15 19.27
C GLY A 36 -4.16 -7.76 18.91
N SER A 37 -3.06 -7.24 19.48
CA SER A 37 -1.72 -7.80 19.27
C SER A 37 -1.57 -9.21 19.84
N PHE A 38 -2.16 -9.49 21.01
CA PHE A 38 -2.17 -10.82 21.61
C PHE A 38 -2.88 -11.85 20.72
N THR A 39 -4.09 -11.52 20.27
CA THR A 39 -4.89 -12.42 19.40
C THR A 39 -4.23 -12.62 18.04
N ALA A 40 -3.67 -11.57 17.43
CA ALA A 40 -2.88 -11.67 16.21
C ALA A 40 -1.63 -12.55 16.38
N GLY A 41 -0.91 -12.41 17.50
CA GLY A 41 0.24 -13.24 17.84
C GLY A 41 -0.14 -14.72 17.99
N LEU A 42 -1.25 -15.01 18.67
CA LEU A 42 -1.79 -16.36 18.81
C LEU A 42 -2.13 -16.97 17.44
N THR A 43 -2.78 -16.21 16.56
CA THR A 43 -3.05 -16.64 15.18
C THR A 43 -1.76 -16.92 14.41
N GLY A 44 -0.74 -16.08 14.56
CA GLY A 44 0.58 -16.30 13.95
C GLY A 44 1.23 -17.62 14.39
N VAL A 45 1.15 -17.96 15.68
CA VAL A 45 1.64 -19.26 16.21
C VAL A 45 0.88 -20.44 15.59
N LEU A 46 -0.43 -20.32 15.41
CA LEU A 46 -1.25 -21.36 14.79
C LEU A 46 -1.00 -21.51 13.28
N LEU A 47 -0.62 -20.42 12.60
CA LEU A 47 -0.29 -20.42 11.17
C LEU A 47 1.17 -20.79 10.86
N ALA A 48 2.05 -20.76 11.87
CA ALA A 48 3.48 -21.04 11.72
C ALA A 48 3.82 -22.34 10.96
N PRO A 49 3.11 -23.48 11.12
CA PRO A 49 3.43 -24.69 10.35
C PRO A 49 2.96 -24.64 8.90
N TYR A 50 2.07 -23.71 8.55
CA TYR A 50 1.46 -23.61 7.21
C TYR A 50 2.09 -22.51 6.35
N VAL A 51 2.66 -21.48 6.97
CA VAL A 51 3.21 -20.32 6.26
C VAL A 51 4.72 -20.30 6.40
N ARG A 52 5.41 -20.16 5.27
CA ARG A 52 6.86 -19.97 5.26
C ARG A 52 7.17 -18.56 5.77
N LEU A 53 8.10 -18.46 6.72
CA LEU A 53 8.59 -17.18 7.20
C LEU A 53 9.39 -16.49 6.08
N ASP A 54 8.70 -15.66 5.32
CA ASP A 54 9.26 -14.84 4.24
C ASP A 54 8.96 -13.35 4.50
N PRO A 55 9.96 -12.46 4.45
CA PRO A 55 9.77 -11.02 4.71
C PRO A 55 8.75 -10.32 3.80
N TYR A 56 8.50 -10.86 2.61
CA TYR A 56 7.59 -10.26 1.63
C TYR A 56 6.22 -10.95 1.64
N GLY A 57 6.16 -12.26 1.90
CA GLY A 57 4.92 -13.02 1.96
C GLY A 57 4.10 -12.79 3.23
N MET A 58 4.75 -12.66 4.39
CA MET A 58 4.06 -12.55 5.69
C MET A 58 3.20 -11.27 5.83
N PRO A 59 3.67 -10.07 5.42
CA PRO A 59 2.84 -8.88 5.43
C PRO A 59 1.58 -8.99 4.56
N LEU A 60 1.59 -9.83 3.53
CA LEU A 60 0.41 -10.05 2.68
C LEU A 60 -0.71 -10.82 3.41
N LEU A 61 -0.46 -11.45 4.56
CA LEU A 61 -1.54 -12.03 5.39
C LEU A 61 -2.44 -10.97 6.01
N VAL A 62 -1.91 -9.77 6.26
CA VAL A 62 -2.71 -8.62 6.73
C VAL A 62 -3.88 -8.35 5.78
N MET A 63 -3.72 -8.68 4.50
CA MET A 63 -4.72 -8.46 3.47
C MET A 63 -5.99 -9.29 3.69
N GLU A 64 -5.85 -10.55 4.09
CA GLU A 64 -6.99 -11.44 4.34
C GLU A 64 -7.79 -10.95 5.55
N VAL A 65 -7.09 -10.51 6.59
CA VAL A 65 -7.70 -9.93 7.80
C VAL A 65 -8.44 -8.63 7.47
N VAL A 66 -7.83 -7.75 6.67
CA VAL A 66 -8.45 -6.51 6.22
C VAL A 66 -9.68 -6.79 5.35
N ALA A 67 -9.63 -7.77 4.46
CA ALA A 67 -10.79 -8.19 3.67
C ALA A 67 -11.99 -8.56 4.54
N VAL A 68 -11.77 -9.41 5.54
CA VAL A 68 -12.82 -9.81 6.51
C VAL A 68 -13.34 -8.60 7.27
N ALA A 69 -12.45 -7.75 7.78
CA ALA A 69 -12.83 -6.57 8.56
C ALA A 69 -13.72 -5.62 7.74
N VAL A 70 -13.40 -5.43 6.46
CA VAL A 70 -14.16 -4.59 5.53
C VAL A 70 -15.51 -5.20 5.20
N VAL A 71 -15.57 -6.49 4.85
CA VAL A 71 -16.82 -7.20 4.56
C VAL A 71 -17.76 -7.21 5.77
N ALA A 72 -17.20 -7.36 6.98
CA ALA A 72 -17.96 -7.33 8.23
C ALA A 72 -18.38 -5.92 8.68
N GLY A 73 -17.88 -4.87 8.01
CA GLY A 73 -18.19 -3.47 8.31
C GLY A 73 -17.73 -2.98 9.68
N MET A 74 -16.88 -3.74 10.39
CA MET A 74 -16.34 -3.45 11.74
C MET A 74 -17.38 -3.12 12.84
N ARG A 75 -18.66 -3.43 12.63
CA ARG A 75 -19.75 -3.05 13.57
C ARG A 75 -20.01 -4.09 14.66
N SER A 76 -19.75 -5.37 14.38
CA SER A 76 -19.96 -6.42 15.38
C SER A 76 -19.02 -7.61 15.19
N LEU A 77 -18.56 -8.15 16.33
CA LEU A 77 -17.69 -9.32 16.37
C LEU A 77 -18.35 -10.59 15.80
N PRO A 78 -19.64 -10.89 16.06
CA PRO A 78 -20.30 -12.06 15.45
C PRO A 78 -20.37 -11.99 13.93
N ILE A 79 -20.64 -10.81 13.35
CA ILE A 79 -20.65 -10.63 11.90
C ILE A 79 -19.24 -10.84 11.33
N ALA A 80 -18.20 -10.38 12.04
CA ALA A 80 -16.81 -10.59 11.62
C ALA A 80 -16.44 -12.08 11.60
N VAL A 81 -16.81 -12.83 12.65
CA VAL A 81 -16.58 -14.28 12.70
C VAL A 81 -17.36 -15.00 11.59
N ALA A 82 -18.64 -14.65 11.39
CA ALA A 82 -19.45 -15.24 10.33
C ALA A 82 -18.87 -14.93 8.93
N ALA A 83 -18.45 -13.70 8.66
CA ALA A 83 -17.84 -13.30 7.41
C ALA A 83 -16.51 -14.05 7.15
N ALA A 84 -15.67 -14.19 8.19
CA ALA A 84 -14.43 -14.95 8.11
C ALA A 84 -14.68 -16.42 7.75
N LEU A 85 -15.63 -17.06 8.46
CA LEU A 85 -16.00 -18.46 8.21
C LEU A 85 -16.59 -18.65 6.82
N CYS A 86 -17.52 -17.79 6.40
CA CYS A 86 -18.12 -17.86 5.07
C CYS A 86 -17.07 -17.70 3.96
N LEU A 87 -16.19 -16.70 4.06
CA LEU A 87 -15.13 -16.49 3.08
C LEU A 87 -14.13 -17.65 3.07
N GLY A 88 -13.72 -18.14 4.24
CA GLY A 88 -12.79 -19.28 4.34
C GLY A 88 -13.38 -20.58 3.79
N VAL A 89 -14.64 -20.89 4.11
CA VAL A 89 -15.34 -22.06 3.56
C VAL A 89 -15.52 -21.90 2.05
N ALA A 90 -15.93 -20.74 1.58
CA ALA A 90 -16.10 -20.48 0.15
C ALA A 90 -14.76 -20.63 -0.60
N GLN A 91 -13.66 -20.12 -0.06
CA GLN A 91 -12.32 -20.29 -0.64
C GLN A 91 -11.92 -21.77 -0.69
N SER A 92 -12.14 -22.51 0.40
CA SER A 92 -11.83 -23.95 0.52
C SER A 92 -12.64 -24.81 -0.45
N GLN A 93 -13.90 -24.45 -0.70
CA GLN A 93 -14.72 -25.15 -1.70
C GLN A 93 -14.31 -24.77 -3.13
N LEU A 94 -14.08 -23.48 -3.40
CA LEU A 94 -13.75 -22.99 -4.74
C LEU A 94 -12.41 -23.53 -5.24
N THR A 95 -11.44 -23.73 -4.34
CA THR A 95 -10.15 -24.35 -4.66
C THR A 95 -10.24 -25.86 -4.90
N ARG A 96 -11.31 -26.53 -4.48
CA ARG A 96 -11.54 -27.96 -4.75
C ARG A 96 -12.27 -28.21 -6.06
N LEU A 97 -13.01 -27.23 -6.56
CA LEU A 97 -13.75 -27.34 -7.80
C LEU A 97 -12.81 -27.26 -9.01
N HIS A 98 -12.71 -28.35 -9.77
CA HIS A 98 -11.98 -28.42 -11.04
C HIS A 98 -12.94 -28.70 -12.19
N PRO A 99 -13.77 -27.72 -12.60
CA PRO A 99 -14.55 -27.86 -13.83
C PRO A 99 -13.60 -27.84 -15.04
N GLY A 100 -13.69 -28.82 -15.93
CA GLY A 100 -12.80 -28.90 -17.10
C GLY A 100 -13.01 -27.75 -18.09
N GLY A 101 -11.91 -27.15 -18.59
CA GLY A 101 -11.90 -26.19 -19.71
C GLY A 101 -11.16 -24.86 -19.43
N LEU A 102 -11.23 -23.91 -20.38
CA LEU A 102 -10.69 -22.54 -20.24
C LEU A 102 -11.13 -21.75 -18.98
N PRO A 103 -12.30 -21.96 -18.33
CA PRO A 103 -12.57 -21.32 -17.04
C PRO A 103 -11.70 -21.82 -15.88
N GLU A 104 -10.93 -22.90 -16.04
CA GLU A 104 -10.13 -23.51 -14.97
C GLU A 104 -9.09 -22.54 -14.38
N GLN A 105 -8.28 -21.89 -15.22
CA GLN A 105 -7.21 -20.99 -14.75
C GLN A 105 -7.77 -19.75 -14.05
N LEU A 106 -8.86 -19.19 -14.58
CA LEU A 106 -9.54 -18.04 -13.99
C LEU A 106 -10.20 -18.40 -12.66
N LEU A 107 -10.87 -19.56 -12.60
CA LEU A 107 -11.55 -20.01 -11.39
C LEU A 107 -10.56 -20.43 -10.30
N GLN A 108 -9.45 -21.07 -10.65
CA GLN A 108 -8.37 -21.38 -9.72
C GLN A 108 -7.72 -20.11 -9.17
N THR A 109 -7.43 -19.13 -10.04
CA THR A 109 -6.85 -17.85 -9.62
C THR A 109 -7.80 -17.05 -8.73
N ALA A 110 -9.09 -17.01 -9.09
CA ALA A 110 -10.12 -16.36 -8.28
C ALA A 110 -10.35 -17.10 -6.95
N GLY A 111 -10.34 -18.43 -6.96
CA GLY A 111 -10.47 -19.28 -5.78
C GLY A 111 -9.32 -19.08 -4.80
N ALA A 112 -8.09 -19.09 -5.29
CA ALA A 112 -6.92 -18.85 -4.45
C ALA A 112 -6.90 -17.43 -3.83
N ASN A 113 -7.49 -16.45 -4.52
CA ASN A 113 -7.45 -15.03 -4.13
C ASN A 113 -8.83 -14.46 -3.74
N LEU A 114 -9.74 -15.30 -3.23
CA LEU A 114 -11.12 -14.91 -2.92
C LEU A 114 -11.20 -13.73 -1.95
N PHE A 115 -10.36 -13.71 -0.91
CA PHE A 115 -10.31 -12.60 0.05
C PHE A 115 -9.95 -11.27 -0.62
N VAL A 116 -9.07 -11.28 -1.62
CA VAL A 116 -8.70 -10.07 -2.36
C VAL A 116 -9.85 -9.58 -3.22
N ILE A 117 -10.55 -10.49 -3.89
CA ILE A 117 -11.76 -10.16 -4.67
C ILE A 117 -12.82 -9.58 -3.74
N ALA A 118 -13.07 -10.22 -2.59
CA ALA A 118 -14.02 -9.75 -1.60
C ALA A 118 -13.67 -8.34 -1.09
N LEU A 119 -12.40 -8.08 -0.80
CA LEU A 119 -11.90 -6.77 -0.41
C LEU A 119 -12.09 -5.73 -1.51
N LEU A 120 -11.74 -6.06 -2.76
CA LEU A 120 -11.89 -5.17 -3.92
C LEU A 120 -13.37 -4.84 -4.15
N VAL A 121 -14.23 -5.86 -4.19
CA VAL A 121 -15.68 -5.69 -4.34
C VAL A 121 -16.24 -4.85 -3.19
N ALA A 122 -15.86 -5.14 -1.95
CA ALA A 122 -16.34 -4.38 -0.82
C ALA A 122 -15.87 -2.93 -0.82
N ALA A 123 -14.61 -2.68 -1.16
CA ALA A 123 -14.08 -1.33 -1.25
C ALA A 123 -14.73 -0.51 -2.39
N LEU A 124 -15.00 -1.12 -3.55
CA LEU A 124 -15.59 -0.42 -4.70
C LEU A 124 -17.12 -0.28 -4.59
N PHE A 125 -17.83 -1.28 -4.07
CA PHE A 125 -19.29 -1.36 -4.19
C PHE A 125 -20.04 -1.18 -2.87
N LEU A 126 -19.47 -1.42 -1.68
CA LEU A 126 -20.25 -1.24 -0.45
C LEU A 126 -20.34 0.26 -0.09
N PRO A 127 -21.53 0.88 -0.14
CA PRO A 127 -21.72 2.27 0.27
C PRO A 127 -21.71 2.35 1.80
N GLY A 128 -20.88 3.21 2.39
CA GLY A 128 -21.00 3.55 3.81
C GLY A 128 -19.84 3.19 4.74
N ILE A 129 -18.68 2.77 4.20
CA ILE A 129 -17.46 2.69 5.00
C ILE A 129 -16.95 4.13 5.17
N GLY A 130 -17.15 4.74 6.35
CA GLY A 130 -16.64 6.07 6.67
C GLY A 130 -17.52 7.27 6.26
N SER A 131 -18.84 7.11 6.05
CA SER A 131 -19.69 8.24 5.64
C SER A 131 -20.03 9.26 6.76
N LYS A 132 -19.52 9.08 7.98
CA LYS A 132 -19.79 9.98 9.12
C LYS A 132 -18.62 10.20 10.08
N ASP A 133 -17.61 9.34 10.06
CA ASP A 133 -16.48 9.46 10.98
C ASP A 133 -15.40 10.32 10.33
N ALA A 134 -15.51 11.63 10.55
CA ALA A 134 -14.39 12.53 10.38
C ALA A 134 -13.23 11.95 11.19
N LEU A 135 -12.21 11.41 10.50
CA LEU A 135 -10.97 11.01 11.14
C LEU A 135 -10.52 12.18 12.03
N PRO A 136 -10.03 11.90 13.25
CA PRO A 136 -9.68 12.95 14.19
C PRO A 136 -8.80 13.98 13.48
N ARG A 137 -9.22 15.24 13.55
CA ARG A 137 -8.48 16.42 13.07
C ARG A 137 -7.02 16.23 13.44
N THR A 138 -6.20 15.78 12.50
CA THR A 138 -4.77 15.92 12.61
C THR A 138 -4.52 17.37 12.25
N ALA A 139 -4.74 18.24 13.24
CA ALA A 139 -4.04 19.51 13.28
C ALA A 139 -2.56 19.13 13.33
N THR A 140 -1.98 18.89 12.14
CA THR A 140 -0.54 18.82 11.99
C THR A 140 -0.09 20.23 12.31
N ALA A 141 0.24 20.47 13.58
CA ALA A 141 1.11 21.57 13.93
C ALA A 141 2.26 21.48 12.94
N ARG A 142 2.47 22.54 12.14
CA ARG A 142 3.64 22.58 11.24
C ARG A 142 4.83 22.50 12.17
N VAL A 143 5.40 21.31 12.33
CA VAL A 143 6.64 21.15 13.06
C VAL A 143 7.67 21.86 12.19
N PRO A 144 8.26 22.98 12.66
CA PRO A 144 9.30 23.63 11.89
C PRO A 144 10.41 22.60 11.68
N THR A 145 10.80 22.39 10.42
CA THR A 145 11.92 21.51 10.11
C THR A 145 13.16 22.11 10.78
N PRO A 146 13.83 21.37 11.69
CA PRO A 146 15.00 21.93 12.37
C PRO A 146 16.06 22.27 11.31
N PRO A 147 16.85 23.35 11.52
CA PRO A 147 17.76 23.88 10.51
C PRO A 147 18.82 22.86 10.04
N GLY A 148 19.11 21.81 10.83
CA GLY A 148 20.01 20.70 10.46
C GLY A 148 19.34 19.46 9.84
N ALA A 149 18.02 19.41 9.70
CA ALA A 149 17.36 18.21 9.16
C ALA A 149 17.79 17.92 7.71
N TRP A 150 17.93 18.96 6.89
CA TRP A 150 18.32 18.83 5.49
C TRP A 150 19.78 18.40 5.33
N THR A 151 20.67 18.89 6.18
CA THR A 151 22.08 18.49 6.17
C THR A 151 22.22 17.04 6.64
N VAL A 152 21.52 16.65 7.70
CA VAL A 152 21.51 15.26 8.17
C VAL A 152 20.96 14.32 7.09
N ALA A 153 19.85 14.68 6.44
CA ALA A 153 19.31 13.89 5.34
C ALA A 153 20.30 13.75 4.17
N ALA A 154 20.92 14.86 3.74
CA ALA A 154 21.92 14.84 2.67
C ALA A 154 23.13 13.96 3.03
N VAL A 155 23.63 14.07 4.26
CA VAL A 155 24.71 13.22 4.77
C VAL A 155 24.30 11.75 4.75
N LEU A 156 23.11 11.40 5.23
CA LEU A 156 22.60 10.02 5.24
C LEU A 156 22.51 9.41 3.83
N PHE A 157 22.13 10.19 2.81
CA PHE A 157 22.10 9.73 1.42
C PHE A 157 23.47 9.72 0.73
N LEU A 158 24.49 10.42 1.26
CA LEU A 158 25.84 10.44 0.70
C LEU A 158 26.77 9.41 1.34
N ILE A 159 26.55 9.05 2.61
CA ILE A 159 27.36 8.06 3.35
C ILE A 159 27.55 6.74 2.55
N PRO A 160 26.51 6.15 1.91
CA PRO A 160 26.68 4.89 1.22
C PRO A 160 27.67 4.91 0.05
N LEU A 161 28.00 6.06 -0.52
CA LEU A 161 29.05 6.17 -1.54
C LEU A 161 30.43 5.77 -1.02
N GLY A 162 30.65 5.83 0.30
CA GLY A 162 31.85 5.35 0.97
C GLY A 162 31.88 3.85 1.23
N PHE A 163 30.75 3.14 1.09
CA PHE A 163 30.68 1.71 1.30
C PHE A 163 31.24 0.92 0.10
N ALA A 164 31.60 -0.35 0.35
CA ALA A 164 32.11 -1.27 -0.65
C ALA A 164 31.46 -2.65 -0.48
N GLY A 165 31.37 -3.41 -1.56
CA GLY A 165 30.81 -4.77 -1.54
C GLY A 165 29.31 -4.79 -1.22
N SER A 166 28.89 -5.76 -0.41
CA SER A 166 27.48 -6.04 -0.09
C SER A 166 26.72 -4.86 0.50
N ASP A 167 27.40 -4.03 1.30
CA ASP A 167 26.77 -2.91 2.00
C ASP A 167 26.27 -1.85 1.02
N LEU A 168 27.02 -1.63 -0.07
CA LEU A 168 26.61 -0.73 -1.14
C LEU A 168 25.45 -1.33 -1.94
N THR A 169 25.47 -2.63 -2.22
CA THR A 169 24.39 -3.32 -2.93
C THR A 169 23.07 -3.27 -2.17
N THR A 170 23.09 -3.35 -0.83
CA THR A 170 21.89 -3.15 -0.01
C THR A 170 21.45 -1.69 0.01
N ALA A 171 22.39 -0.74 0.08
CA ALA A 171 22.08 0.68 0.16
C ALA A 171 21.40 1.24 -1.11
N VAL A 172 21.66 0.64 -2.28
CA VAL A 172 20.99 0.93 -3.57
C VAL A 172 19.45 0.91 -3.45
N GLN A 173 18.86 0.08 -2.59
CA GLN A 173 17.39 0.07 -2.48
C GLN A 173 16.82 1.31 -1.77
N VAL A 174 17.65 2.02 -0.99
CA VAL A 174 17.19 3.10 -0.10
C VAL A 174 16.65 4.31 -0.87
N PRO A 175 17.33 4.87 -1.89
CA PRO A 175 16.78 5.97 -2.67
C PRO A 175 15.49 5.59 -3.41
N ALA A 176 15.40 4.36 -3.94
CA ALA A 176 14.20 3.88 -4.61
C ALA A 176 13.00 3.81 -3.64
N LEU A 177 13.19 3.27 -2.44
CA LEU A 177 12.17 3.27 -1.38
C LEU A 177 11.80 4.69 -0.94
N ALA A 178 12.76 5.62 -0.91
CA ALA A 178 12.51 7.02 -0.59
C ALA A 178 11.60 7.69 -1.63
N VAL A 179 11.74 7.38 -2.93
CA VAL A 179 10.82 7.88 -3.98
C VAL A 179 9.40 7.34 -3.75
N ILE A 180 9.24 6.06 -3.39
CA ILE A 180 7.93 5.49 -3.06
C ILE A 180 7.32 6.19 -1.84
N LEU A 181 8.09 6.39 -0.77
CA LEU A 181 7.62 7.09 0.42
C LEU A 181 7.30 8.56 0.15
N LEU A 182 8.05 9.22 -0.74
CA LEU A 182 7.76 10.59 -1.18
C LEU A 182 6.38 10.69 -1.82
N SER A 183 5.96 9.68 -2.61
CA SER A 183 4.59 9.62 -3.16
C SER A 183 3.53 9.59 -2.07
N LEU A 184 3.76 8.82 -1.00
CA LEU A 184 2.86 8.74 0.15
C LEU A 184 2.77 10.07 0.88
N VAL A 185 3.90 10.78 1.08
CA VAL A 185 3.93 12.11 1.71
C VAL A 185 3.18 13.15 0.87
N VAL A 186 3.24 13.07 -0.47
CA VAL A 186 2.49 13.99 -1.34
C VAL A 186 1.00 13.77 -1.21
N VAL A 187 0.54 12.51 -1.29
CA VAL A 187 -0.88 12.18 -1.21
C VAL A 187 -1.44 12.44 0.19
N THR A 188 -0.81 11.88 1.23
CA THR A 188 -1.28 11.99 2.61
C THR A 188 -1.07 13.40 3.18
N GLY A 189 0.11 14.00 2.97
CA GLY A 189 0.46 15.27 3.59
C GLY A 189 -0.28 16.47 3.02
N ARG A 190 -0.60 16.46 1.71
CA ARG A 190 -1.33 17.56 1.05
C ARG A 190 -2.77 17.28 0.73
N GLY A 191 -3.09 16.06 0.31
CA GLY A 191 -4.46 15.69 -0.02
C GLY A 191 -5.33 15.44 1.22
N GLY A 192 -4.73 15.28 2.42
CA GLY A 192 -5.47 14.91 3.64
C GLY A 192 -5.93 13.45 3.67
N GLN A 193 -5.60 12.70 2.62
CA GLN A 193 -6.16 11.40 2.30
C GLN A 193 -5.15 10.28 2.54
N ILE A 194 -5.55 9.24 3.27
CA ILE A 194 -4.71 8.06 3.52
C ILE A 194 -4.73 7.15 2.28
N SER A 195 -3.55 6.84 1.71
CA SER A 195 -3.40 5.96 0.54
C SER A 195 -2.31 4.91 0.78
N LEU A 196 -2.63 3.63 0.52
CA LEU A 196 -1.75 2.48 0.77
C LEU A 196 -1.39 1.69 -0.51
N GLY A 197 -1.81 2.16 -1.69
CA GLY A 197 -1.63 1.44 -2.96
C GLY A 197 -0.30 1.69 -3.70
N GLN A 198 0.57 2.58 -3.20
CA GLN A 198 1.71 3.11 -3.95
C GLN A 198 2.73 2.03 -4.38
N ALA A 199 2.94 1.02 -3.52
CA ALA A 199 3.88 -0.07 -3.81
C ALA A 199 3.47 -0.88 -5.06
N ALA A 200 2.17 -1.02 -5.34
CA ALA A 200 1.71 -1.72 -6.52
C ALA A 200 2.02 -0.98 -7.82
N TYR A 201 1.85 0.34 -7.84
CA TYR A 201 2.22 1.15 -9.00
C TYR A 201 3.73 1.16 -9.23
N ALA A 202 4.54 1.20 -8.16
CA ALA A 202 5.99 1.04 -8.26
C ALA A 202 6.37 -0.32 -8.88
N GLY A 203 5.74 -1.41 -8.42
CA GLY A 203 5.93 -2.75 -8.98
C GLY A 203 5.47 -2.86 -10.44
N LEU A 204 4.35 -2.22 -10.82
CA LEU A 204 3.89 -2.18 -12.22
C LEU A 204 4.90 -1.45 -13.11
N GLY A 205 5.53 -0.38 -12.61
CA GLY A 205 6.61 0.31 -13.31
C GLY A 205 7.81 -0.59 -13.54
N ALA A 206 8.21 -1.35 -12.53
CA ALA A 206 9.29 -2.33 -12.66
C ALA A 206 8.94 -3.45 -13.66
N LEU A 207 7.71 -3.97 -13.60
CA LEU A 207 7.22 -5.00 -14.50
C LEU A 207 7.17 -4.52 -15.96
N PHE A 208 6.61 -3.34 -16.21
CA PHE A 208 6.56 -2.77 -17.56
C PHE A 208 7.94 -2.48 -18.10
N THR A 209 8.86 -1.99 -17.26
CA THR A 209 10.26 -1.83 -17.67
C THR A 209 10.85 -3.17 -18.10
N ALA A 210 10.64 -4.23 -17.31
CA ALA A 210 11.14 -5.57 -17.63
C ALA A 210 10.53 -6.16 -18.92
N LEU A 211 9.23 -5.96 -19.14
CA LEU A 211 8.55 -6.41 -20.36
C LEU A 211 9.04 -5.66 -21.61
N LEU A 212 9.29 -4.35 -21.50
CA LEU A 212 9.80 -3.52 -22.59
C LEU A 212 11.25 -3.86 -22.94
N THR A 213 12.11 -4.07 -21.94
CA THR A 213 13.51 -4.48 -22.17
C THR A 213 13.61 -5.90 -22.71
N ALA A 214 12.64 -6.77 -22.39
CA ALA A 214 12.61 -8.15 -22.87
C ALA A 214 11.90 -8.32 -24.23
N GLY A 215 11.40 -7.24 -24.84
CA GLY A 215 10.70 -7.32 -26.14
C GLY A 215 9.35 -8.03 -26.10
N ARG A 216 8.81 -8.26 -24.89
CA ARG A 216 7.57 -9.01 -24.67
C ARG A 216 6.35 -8.10 -24.53
N PHE A 217 6.55 -6.79 -24.61
CA PHE A 217 5.45 -5.84 -24.52
C PHE A 217 4.66 -5.80 -25.85
N PRO A 218 3.33 -5.99 -25.83
CA PRO A 218 2.54 -6.04 -27.05
C PRO A 218 2.61 -4.70 -27.80
N GLY A 219 3.08 -4.74 -29.05
CA GLY A 219 3.08 -3.59 -29.97
C GLY A 219 4.26 -2.63 -29.88
N LEU A 220 5.23 -2.84 -28.99
CA LEU A 220 6.45 -2.02 -28.89
C LEU A 220 7.69 -2.89 -29.16
N PRO A 221 8.67 -2.40 -29.95
CA PRO A 221 9.95 -3.09 -30.13
C PRO A 221 10.77 -3.08 -28.83
N GLU A 222 11.80 -3.94 -28.77
CA GLU A 222 12.78 -3.96 -27.68
C GLU A 222 13.38 -2.56 -27.48
N LEU A 223 13.18 -2.00 -26.28
CA LEU A 223 13.71 -0.68 -25.94
C LEU A 223 14.96 -0.82 -25.06
N PRO A 224 15.95 0.08 -25.22
CA PRO A 224 17.03 0.21 -24.25
C PRO A 224 16.48 0.55 -22.85
N HIS A 225 17.26 0.25 -21.82
CA HIS A 225 16.83 0.36 -20.41
C HIS A 225 16.32 1.76 -20.01
N LEU A 226 16.98 2.84 -20.42
CA LEU A 226 16.56 4.22 -20.07
C LEU A 226 15.23 4.64 -20.72
N PRO A 227 15.02 4.50 -22.05
CA PRO A 227 13.72 4.79 -22.63
C PRO A 227 12.63 3.82 -22.15
N ALA A 228 12.97 2.56 -21.85
CA ALA A 228 12.02 1.62 -21.25
C ALA A 228 11.50 2.13 -19.89
N LEU A 229 12.35 2.70 -19.03
CA LEU A 229 11.93 3.31 -17.77
C LEU A 229 10.96 4.49 -17.99
N ALA A 230 11.26 5.38 -18.93
CA ALA A 230 10.41 6.52 -19.23
C ALA A 230 9.04 6.10 -19.79
N VAL A 231 9.02 5.14 -20.71
CA VAL A 231 7.78 4.59 -21.28
C VAL A 231 7.00 3.83 -20.21
N ALA A 232 7.65 3.06 -19.34
CA ALA A 232 6.99 2.38 -18.23
C ALA A 232 6.27 3.35 -17.30
N VAL A 233 6.89 4.48 -16.94
CA VAL A 233 6.25 5.53 -16.12
C VAL A 233 5.00 6.08 -16.82
N LEU A 234 5.08 6.33 -18.12
CA LEU A 234 3.95 6.80 -18.91
C LEU A 234 2.83 5.76 -19.01
N LEU A 235 3.16 4.47 -19.04
CA LEU A 235 2.18 3.37 -19.06
C LEU A 235 1.51 3.14 -17.69
N VAL A 236 2.22 3.35 -16.58
CA VAL A 236 1.63 3.21 -15.24
C VAL A 236 0.65 4.34 -14.92
N ALA A 237 0.92 5.56 -15.39
CA ALA A 237 0.09 6.73 -15.13
C ALA A 237 -1.43 6.54 -15.47
N PRO A 238 -1.83 6.04 -16.65
CA PRO A 238 -3.23 5.79 -16.96
C PRO A 238 -3.83 4.66 -16.12
N LEU A 239 -3.05 3.62 -15.78
CA LEU A 239 -3.54 2.57 -14.87
C LEU A 239 -3.85 3.17 -13.49
N GLY A 240 -2.96 3.98 -12.94
CA GLY A 240 -3.18 4.66 -11.66
C GLY A 240 -4.38 5.61 -11.69
N LEU A 241 -4.64 6.27 -12.82
CA LEU A 241 -5.84 7.09 -13.00
C LEU A 241 -7.11 6.22 -13.03
N LEU A 242 -7.08 5.12 -13.77
CA LEU A 242 -8.21 4.21 -13.95
C LEU A 242 -8.57 3.48 -12.66
N THR A 243 -7.58 2.99 -11.91
CA THR A 243 -7.78 2.33 -10.61
C THR A 243 -8.02 3.33 -9.49
N GLY A 244 -7.52 4.57 -9.62
CA GLY A 244 -7.74 5.66 -8.68
C GLY A 244 -9.11 6.30 -8.81
N TRP A 245 -9.74 6.27 -9.99
CA TRP A 245 -11.04 6.90 -10.23
C TRP A 245 -12.14 6.47 -9.25
N PRO A 246 -12.37 5.16 -8.99
CA PRO A 246 -13.37 4.74 -8.01
C PRO A 246 -13.00 5.14 -6.58
N ALA A 247 -11.70 5.25 -6.30
CA ALA A 247 -11.16 5.56 -4.99
C ALA A 247 -11.38 7.05 -4.65
N ILE A 248 -11.22 7.95 -5.62
CA ILE A 248 -11.35 9.41 -5.45
C ILE A 248 -12.77 9.81 -4.98
N SER A 249 -13.80 9.04 -5.35
CA SER A 249 -15.18 9.27 -4.89
C SER A 249 -15.43 8.86 -3.43
N ARG A 250 -14.44 8.28 -2.74
CA ARG A 250 -14.54 7.81 -1.36
C ARG A 250 -13.67 8.70 -0.45
N HIS A 251 -14.13 8.96 0.77
CA HIS A 251 -13.41 9.79 1.75
C HIS A 251 -12.91 8.96 2.94
N GLY A 252 -11.84 9.44 3.58
CA GLY A 252 -11.32 8.88 4.84
C GLY A 252 -10.88 7.40 4.74
N LEU A 253 -11.42 6.57 5.62
CA LEU A 253 -11.05 5.15 5.73
C LEU A 253 -11.35 4.35 4.43
N ALA A 254 -12.46 4.65 3.75
CA ALA A 254 -12.82 3.91 2.53
C ALA A 254 -11.80 4.08 1.42
N LEU A 255 -11.21 5.28 1.27
CA LEU A 255 -10.16 5.52 0.29
C LEU A 255 -8.89 4.73 0.62
N ALA A 256 -8.50 4.69 1.89
CA ALA A 256 -7.35 3.90 2.34
C ALA A 256 -7.53 2.41 2.03
N LEU A 257 -8.71 1.87 2.36
CA LEU A 257 -9.07 0.48 2.10
C LEU A 257 -9.15 0.17 0.60
N ALA A 258 -9.70 1.08 -0.21
CA ALA A 258 -9.75 0.91 -1.67
C ALA A 258 -8.36 0.89 -2.30
N THR A 259 -7.48 1.82 -1.91
CA THR A 259 -6.11 1.85 -2.43
C THR A 259 -5.29 0.64 -1.98
N PHE A 260 -5.51 0.16 -0.74
CA PHE A 260 -4.95 -1.10 -0.28
C PHE A 260 -5.48 -2.27 -1.11
N ALA A 261 -6.80 -2.37 -1.31
CA ALA A 261 -7.43 -3.43 -2.13
C ALA A 261 -6.87 -3.51 -3.54
N VAL A 262 -6.71 -2.36 -4.21
CA VAL A 262 -6.08 -2.27 -5.54
C VAL A 262 -4.64 -2.77 -5.48
N GLY A 263 -3.87 -2.32 -4.50
CA GLY A 263 -2.46 -2.71 -4.39
C GLY A 263 -2.28 -4.22 -4.21
N VAL A 264 -3.13 -4.80 -3.36
CA VAL A 264 -3.21 -6.24 -3.14
C VAL A 264 -3.65 -7.00 -4.39
N GLY A 265 -4.66 -6.46 -5.09
CA GLY A 265 -5.13 -7.00 -6.37
C GLY A 265 -4.00 -7.12 -7.38
N VAL A 266 -3.23 -6.04 -7.57
CA VAL A 266 -2.06 -6.07 -8.45
C VAL A 266 -1.04 -7.11 -8.00
N SER A 267 -0.75 -7.21 -6.69
CA SER A 267 0.20 -8.20 -6.19
C SER A 267 -0.22 -9.64 -6.51
N ARG A 268 -1.49 -10.00 -6.34
CA ARG A 268 -1.99 -11.38 -6.49
C ARG A 268 -2.39 -11.76 -7.92
N PHE A 269 -2.91 -10.81 -8.68
CA PHE A 269 -3.36 -11.06 -10.05
C PHE A 269 -2.31 -10.74 -11.10
N VAL A 270 -1.28 -9.97 -10.76
CA VAL A 270 -0.18 -9.63 -11.68
C VAL A 270 1.14 -10.25 -11.21
N PHE A 271 1.65 -9.89 -10.03
CA PHE A 271 3.03 -10.27 -9.66
C PHE A 271 3.21 -11.75 -9.30
N THR A 272 2.22 -12.39 -8.68
CA THR A 272 2.31 -13.83 -8.36
C THR A 272 1.97 -14.73 -9.55
N GLN A 273 1.55 -14.16 -10.69
CA GLN A 273 1.13 -14.96 -11.83
C GLN A 273 2.30 -15.30 -12.76
N PRO A 274 2.50 -16.58 -13.11
CA PRO A 274 3.62 -16.99 -13.95
C PRO A 274 3.62 -16.31 -15.31
N TYR A 275 2.46 -16.04 -15.91
CA TYR A 275 2.38 -15.41 -17.23
C TYR A 275 3.03 -14.02 -17.25
N ALA A 276 2.99 -13.29 -16.13
CA ALA A 276 3.46 -11.91 -16.05
C ALA A 276 4.95 -11.84 -15.67
N THR A 277 5.44 -12.71 -14.79
CA THR A 277 6.78 -12.60 -14.21
C THR A 277 7.78 -13.67 -14.65
N SER A 278 7.32 -14.77 -15.27
CA SER A 278 8.21 -15.87 -15.66
C SER A 278 9.21 -15.45 -16.76
N GLY A 279 10.48 -15.80 -16.53
CA GLY A 279 11.57 -15.57 -17.49
C GLY A 279 11.96 -14.11 -17.69
N LEU A 280 11.50 -13.19 -16.84
CA LEU A 280 11.93 -11.79 -16.88
C LEU A 280 13.15 -11.59 -15.98
N THR A 281 14.25 -11.15 -16.58
CA THR A 281 15.41 -10.66 -15.86
C THR A 281 15.62 -9.20 -16.24
N LEU A 282 15.64 -8.32 -15.24
CA LEU A 282 15.95 -6.92 -15.45
C LEU A 282 17.41 -6.68 -15.08
N GLY A 283 18.23 -6.44 -16.10
CA GLY A 283 19.62 -6.02 -15.92
C GLY A 283 19.70 -4.54 -15.53
N ARG A 284 20.86 -4.13 -15.02
CA ARG A 284 21.15 -2.71 -14.82
C ARG A 284 21.26 -2.01 -16.19
N PRO A 285 20.87 -0.72 -16.28
CA PRO A 285 21.00 0.03 -17.54
C PRO A 285 22.45 0.06 -18.02
N ALA A 286 22.63 -0.04 -19.33
CA ALA A 286 23.95 0.01 -19.97
C ALA A 286 24.70 1.29 -19.56
N GLY A 287 25.93 1.15 -19.07
CA GLY A 287 26.74 2.26 -18.51
C GLY A 287 26.66 2.42 -16.98
N PHE A 288 25.68 1.79 -16.31
CA PHE A 288 25.51 1.81 -14.85
C PHE A 288 25.67 0.41 -14.23
N THR A 289 26.63 -0.35 -14.73
CA THR A 289 26.88 -1.72 -14.25
C THR A 289 27.59 -1.76 -12.90
N SER A 290 28.31 -0.70 -12.53
CA SER A 290 28.96 -0.56 -11.23
C SER A 290 27.96 -0.15 -10.15
N ASP A 291 28.04 -0.76 -8.96
CA ASP A 291 27.19 -0.43 -7.81
C ASP A 291 27.22 1.07 -7.48
N ARG A 292 28.39 1.71 -7.59
CA ARG A 292 28.55 3.15 -7.31
C ARG A 292 27.86 4.03 -8.36
N THR A 293 28.02 3.70 -9.64
CA THR A 293 27.40 4.51 -10.70
C THR A 293 25.89 4.34 -10.70
N TYR A 294 25.40 3.13 -10.42
CA TYR A 294 23.97 2.86 -10.25
C TYR A 294 23.39 3.62 -9.03
N TYR A 295 24.10 3.64 -7.89
CA TYR A 295 23.67 4.42 -6.72
C TYR A 295 23.57 5.93 -7.02
N VAL A 296 24.53 6.49 -7.76
CA VAL A 296 24.49 7.90 -8.18
C VAL A 296 23.31 8.18 -9.12
N LEU A 297 22.99 7.26 -10.02
CA LEU A 297 21.81 7.37 -10.88
C LEU A 297 20.51 7.43 -10.06
N GLU A 298 20.36 6.55 -9.07
CA GLU A 298 19.18 6.55 -8.20
C GLU A 298 19.08 7.81 -7.34
N LEU A 299 20.21 8.32 -6.85
CA LEU A 299 20.24 9.59 -6.13
C LEU A 299 19.85 10.76 -7.04
N ALA A 300 20.26 10.74 -8.31
CA ALA A 300 19.83 11.72 -9.30
C ALA A 300 18.32 11.64 -9.56
N LEU A 301 17.75 10.44 -9.69
CA LEU A 301 16.30 10.22 -9.86
C LEU A 301 15.49 10.64 -8.63
N LEU A 302 15.99 10.36 -7.42
CA LEU A 302 15.41 10.84 -6.18
C LEU A 302 15.41 12.37 -6.12
N THR A 303 16.53 13.00 -6.46
CA THR A 303 16.66 14.45 -6.51
C THR A 303 15.70 15.06 -7.54
N ALA A 304 15.60 14.47 -8.73
CA ALA A 304 14.64 14.90 -9.75
C ALA A 304 13.18 14.78 -9.25
N SER A 305 12.85 13.68 -8.56
CA SER A 305 11.53 13.48 -7.96
C SER A 305 11.23 14.49 -6.85
N LEU A 306 12.21 14.85 -6.02
CA LEU A 306 12.08 15.91 -5.02
C LEU A 306 11.84 17.27 -5.67
N LEU A 307 12.59 17.62 -6.72
CA LEU A 307 12.40 18.85 -7.47
C LEU A 307 11.01 18.91 -8.14
N LEU A 308 10.57 17.80 -8.74
CA LEU A 308 9.22 17.68 -9.33
C LEU A 308 8.15 17.88 -8.26
N VAL A 309 8.32 17.27 -7.08
CA VAL A 309 7.41 17.48 -5.96
C VAL A 309 7.42 18.94 -5.55
N VAL A 310 8.58 19.60 -5.39
CA VAL A 310 8.67 21.04 -5.08
C VAL A 310 7.97 21.90 -6.13
N ALA A 311 8.10 21.59 -7.42
CA ALA A 311 7.39 22.27 -8.49
C ALA A 311 5.87 22.07 -8.38
N LEU A 312 5.41 20.83 -8.16
CA LEU A 312 4.00 20.51 -7.89
C LEU A 312 3.47 21.25 -6.65
N ARG A 313 4.29 21.34 -5.58
CA ARG A 313 3.98 22.03 -4.33
C ARG A 313 3.69 23.52 -4.55
N ARG A 314 4.44 24.16 -5.45
CA ARG A 314 4.32 25.59 -5.78
C ARG A 314 3.26 25.87 -6.86
N GLY A 315 2.90 24.85 -7.65
CA GLY A 315 1.95 24.95 -8.76
C GLY A 315 0.47 25.06 -8.37
N ARG A 316 -0.41 25.10 -9.38
CA ARG A 316 -1.88 25.18 -9.21
C ARG A 316 -2.45 23.91 -8.57
N THR A 317 -1.96 22.73 -8.99
CA THR A 317 -2.38 21.42 -8.47
C THR A 317 -2.07 21.27 -6.97
N GLY A 318 -0.87 21.67 -6.53
CA GLY A 318 -0.50 21.65 -5.12
C GLY A 318 -1.34 22.58 -4.24
N ARG A 319 -1.76 23.74 -4.77
CA ARG A 319 -2.70 24.65 -4.10
C ARG A 319 -4.11 24.09 -4.04
N ALA A 320 -4.59 23.45 -5.10
CA ALA A 320 -5.89 22.78 -5.13
C ALA A 320 -5.96 21.64 -4.10
N LEU A 321 -4.93 20.79 -4.02
CA LEU A 321 -4.84 19.73 -3.02
C LEU A 321 -4.85 20.29 -1.59
N ALA A 322 -4.12 21.37 -1.33
CA ALA A 322 -4.14 22.03 -0.03
C ALA A 322 -5.54 22.56 0.32
N ALA A 323 -6.25 23.15 -0.63
CA ALA A 323 -7.62 23.65 -0.43
C ALA A 323 -8.62 22.52 -0.13
N MET A 324 -8.49 21.36 -0.80
CA MET A 324 -9.33 20.18 -0.50
C MET A 324 -9.13 19.70 0.94
N ARG A 325 -7.87 19.60 1.39
CA ARG A 325 -7.55 19.22 2.77
C ARG A 325 -8.08 20.21 3.79
N ASP A 326 -7.99 21.50 3.51
CA ASP A 326 -8.48 22.55 4.41
C ASP A 326 -10.01 22.59 4.48
N HIS A 327 -10.74 22.11 3.46
CA HIS A 327 -12.19 21.92 3.49
C HIS A 327 -12.63 20.68 4.29
N GLU A 328 -11.76 19.66 4.40
CA GLU A 328 -12.02 18.46 5.22
C GLU A 328 -11.70 18.68 6.73
N ALA A 329 -10.97 19.74 7.10
CA ALA A 329 -10.53 20.03 8.47
C ALA A 329 -11.54 20.86 9.30
#